data_AF-A0A842V9G1-F1
#
_entry.id   AF-A0A842V9G1-F1
#
_cell.length_a   1.000
_cell.length_b   1.000
_cell.length_c   1.000
_cell.angle_alpha   90.00
_cell.angle_beta   90.00
_cell.angle_gamma   90.00
#
_symmetry.space_group_name_H-M   'P 1'
#
loop_
_entity.id
_entity.type
_entity.pdbx_description
1 polymer ?
#
loop_
_entity_poly.entity_id
_entity_poly.type
_entity_poly.pdbx_seq_one_letter_code
_entity_poly.pdbx_strand_id
1 'polypeptide(L)'
;MNNEEWLKYFEEAYKLPFREDVRFDEWEKKEFTKSDRDFLLLKAKSMREYSTIEREQCLQIVQIFTRLFFKKAIKGETFCPLEKIKSDFMGNSFEKVYGYSSGPFINLAKTYWTFRHQLNEDTDRPKEYTPLFYQILRNVETNIAGAFFPSAGVVSAKVQKNILKEFAPEIDVERFLSENPLLKRKSGCLGSLLFLLLLTIILIRLVV
;
A
#
# COMPACT_ATOMS: atom_id res chain seq x y z
N MET A 1 -14.35 8.22 4.14
CA MET A 1 -13.36 9.05 4.87
C MET A 1 -13.27 10.39 4.15
N ASN A 2 -13.23 11.51 4.85
CA ASN A 2 -13.12 12.81 4.19
C ASN A 2 -11.66 13.16 3.83
N ASN A 3 -11.45 14.24 3.09
CA ASN A 3 -10.10 14.66 2.66
C ASN A 3 -9.17 14.95 3.84
N GLU A 4 -9.67 15.59 4.89
CA GLU A 4 -8.86 15.96 6.04
C GLU A 4 -8.39 14.73 6.83
N GLU A 5 -9.23 13.69 6.92
CA GLU A 5 -8.85 12.42 7.52
C GLU A 5 -7.73 11.72 6.73
N TRP A 6 -7.77 11.74 5.40
CA TRP A 6 -6.67 11.23 4.59
C TRP A 6 -5.39 12.05 4.73
N LEU A 7 -5.50 13.38 4.73
CA LEU A 7 -4.36 14.27 4.89
C LEU A 7 -3.66 14.09 6.24
N LYS A 8 -4.40 13.76 7.31
CA LYS A 8 -3.80 13.38 8.60
C LYS A 8 -2.94 12.12 8.50
N TYR A 9 -3.35 11.13 7.70
CA TYR A 9 -2.49 9.97 7.44
C TYR A 9 -1.24 10.35 6.66
N PHE A 10 -1.31 11.27 5.69
CA PHE A 10 -0.09 11.77 5.04
C PHE A 10 0.83 12.47 6.05
N GLU A 11 0.28 13.32 6.92
CA GLU A 11 1.06 13.97 7.98
C GLU A 11 1.71 12.95 8.93
N GLU A 12 0.99 11.89 9.32
CA GLU A 12 1.55 10.79 10.10
C GLU A 12 2.66 10.05 9.34
N ALA A 13 2.45 9.77 8.05
CA ALA A 13 3.39 9.04 7.22
C ALA A 13 4.73 9.78 7.06
N TYR A 14 4.70 11.11 6.94
CA TYR A 14 5.91 11.95 6.85
C TYR A 14 6.72 11.97 8.17
N LYS A 15 6.12 11.65 9.32
CA LYS A 15 6.81 11.55 10.62
C LYS A 15 7.58 10.24 10.80
N LEU A 16 7.36 9.25 9.93
CA LEU A 16 8.01 7.94 10.07
C LEU A 16 9.50 8.05 9.72
N PRO A 17 10.38 7.38 10.49
CA PRO A 17 11.80 7.40 10.20
C PRO A 17 12.05 6.73 8.84
N PHE A 18 12.77 7.43 7.98
CA PHE A 18 13.38 6.81 6.81
C PHE A 18 14.62 6.07 7.28
N ARG A 19 14.78 4.81 6.89
CA ARG A 19 16.00 4.08 7.20
C ARG A 19 17.16 4.73 6.43
N GLU A 20 18.28 4.92 7.13
CA GLU A 20 19.53 5.43 6.56
C GLU A 20 20.10 4.53 5.43
N ASP A 21 19.65 3.28 5.33
CA ASP A 21 20.07 2.32 4.28
C ASP A 21 19.32 2.48 2.95
N VAL A 22 18.26 3.30 2.90
CA VAL A 22 17.55 3.63 1.67
C VAL A 22 18.14 4.93 1.12
N ARG A 23 18.92 4.79 0.02
CA ARG A 23 19.67 5.82 -0.72
C ARG A 23 18.84 7.00 -1.26
N PHE A 24 18.20 7.75 -0.39
CA PHE A 24 17.84 9.12 -0.67
C PHE A 24 18.56 9.97 0.38
N ASP A 25 19.75 10.38 -0.02
CA ASP A 25 20.82 10.99 0.77
C ASP A 25 20.41 12.34 1.40
N GLU A 26 19.15 12.75 1.24
CA GLU A 26 18.56 14.03 1.66
C GLU A 26 17.26 13.86 2.49
N TRP A 27 16.88 12.64 2.87
CA TRP A 27 15.58 12.36 3.53
C TRP A 27 15.62 12.39 5.06
N GLU A 28 16.49 13.22 5.64
CA GLU A 28 16.39 13.55 7.06
C GLU A 28 15.02 14.20 7.32
N LYS A 29 14.14 13.50 8.04
CA LYS A 29 12.84 13.98 8.59
C LYS A 29 12.20 15.10 7.78
N LYS A 30 11.68 14.79 6.59
CA LYS A 30 10.90 15.76 5.83
C LYS A 30 9.61 16.06 6.58
N GLU A 31 9.45 17.29 7.08
CA GLU A 31 8.19 17.74 7.66
C GLU A 31 7.10 17.79 6.59
N PHE A 32 5.86 17.47 6.96
CA PHE A 32 4.72 17.62 6.07
C PHE A 32 4.36 19.10 5.96
N THR A 33 4.69 19.72 4.83
CA THR A 33 4.51 21.15 4.66
C THR A 33 3.14 21.51 4.09
N LYS A 34 2.77 22.80 4.16
CA LYS A 34 1.62 23.32 3.44
C LYS A 34 1.71 23.05 1.93
N SER A 35 2.92 23.13 1.35
CA SER A 35 3.12 22.85 -0.08
C SER A 35 2.84 21.39 -0.43
N ASP A 36 3.21 20.44 0.44
CA ASP A 36 2.87 19.02 0.24
C ASP A 36 1.35 18.82 0.30
N ARG A 37 0.68 19.47 1.26
CA ARG A 37 -0.79 19.43 1.38
C ARG A 37 -1.48 20.00 0.14
N ASP A 38 -1.04 21.16 -0.33
CA ASP A 38 -1.61 21.82 -1.50
C ASP A 38 -1.38 20.99 -2.77
N PHE A 39 -0.20 20.35 -2.90
CA PHE A 39 0.11 19.41 -3.98
C PHE A 39 -0.82 18.20 -3.99
N LEU A 40 -1.04 17.57 -2.82
CA LEU A 40 -1.94 16.42 -2.66
C LEU A 40 -3.41 16.74 -3.01
N LEU A 41 -3.82 17.99 -2.82
CA LEU A 41 -5.16 18.49 -3.10
C LEU A 41 -5.35 18.95 -4.56
N LEU A 42 -4.30 18.98 -5.38
CA LEU A 42 -4.43 19.27 -6.80
C LEU A 42 -5.42 18.30 -7.45
N LYS A 43 -6.18 18.81 -8.42
CA LYS A 43 -7.03 17.94 -9.25
C LYS A 43 -6.14 16.92 -9.97
N ALA A 44 -6.49 15.65 -9.82
CA ALA A 44 -5.78 14.56 -10.43
C ALA A 44 -5.86 14.63 -11.96
N LYS A 45 -4.74 14.38 -12.64
CA LYS A 45 -4.61 14.41 -14.10
C LYS A 45 -4.14 13.04 -14.61
N SER A 46 -4.01 12.88 -15.93
CA SER A 46 -3.32 11.72 -16.48
C SER A 46 -1.85 11.75 -16.08
N MET A 47 -1.25 10.58 -15.80
CA MET A 47 0.18 10.49 -15.43
C MET A 47 1.12 11.09 -16.48
N ARG A 48 0.69 11.16 -17.75
CA ARG A 48 1.47 11.75 -18.86
C ARG A 48 1.50 13.28 -18.83
N GLU A 49 0.57 13.90 -18.10
CA GLU A 49 0.46 15.35 -17.98
C GLU A 49 1.33 15.92 -16.86
N TYR A 50 1.86 15.06 -15.99
CA TYR A 50 2.80 15.49 -14.95
C TYR A 50 4.22 15.63 -15.52
N SER A 51 4.87 16.73 -15.15
CA SER A 51 6.31 16.92 -15.35
C SER A 51 7.11 15.79 -14.70
N THR A 52 8.37 15.64 -15.09
CA THR A 52 9.26 14.63 -14.48
C THR A 52 9.37 14.82 -12.96
N ILE A 53 9.49 16.08 -12.51
CA ILE A 53 9.58 16.45 -11.09
C ILE A 53 8.30 16.06 -10.34
N GLU A 54 7.11 16.37 -10.89
CA GLU A 54 5.84 16.00 -10.24
C GLU A 54 5.65 14.48 -10.18
N ARG A 55 6.10 13.74 -11.21
CA ARG A 55 6.07 12.27 -11.21
C ARG A 55 6.99 11.69 -10.13
N GLU A 56 8.19 12.21 -10.00
CA GLU A 56 9.12 11.84 -8.93
C GLU A 56 8.51 12.13 -7.56
N GLN A 57 7.94 13.31 -7.35
CA GLN A 57 7.24 13.66 -6.12
C GLN A 57 6.08 12.71 -5.82
N CYS A 58 5.28 12.32 -6.82
CA CYS A 58 4.23 11.31 -6.63
C CYS A 58 4.79 9.95 -6.19
N LEU A 59 5.86 9.48 -6.84
CA LEU A 59 6.50 8.20 -6.48
C LEU A 59 7.08 8.23 -5.07
N GLN A 60 7.67 9.34 -4.67
CA GLN A 60 8.16 9.55 -3.31
C GLN A 60 7.02 9.44 -2.30
N ILE A 61 5.90 10.13 -2.54
CA ILE A 61 4.73 10.07 -1.66
C ILE A 61 4.13 8.66 -1.60
N VAL A 62 4.10 7.91 -2.73
CA VAL A 62 3.70 6.50 -2.73
C VAL A 62 4.55 5.69 -1.75
N GLN A 63 5.87 5.88 -1.76
CA GLN A 63 6.76 5.16 -0.82
C GLN A 63 6.50 5.58 0.64
N ILE A 64 6.32 6.88 0.91
CA ILE A 64 6.00 7.41 2.24
C ILE A 64 4.73 6.75 2.79
N PHE A 65 3.66 6.75 2.00
CA PHE A 65 2.39 6.17 2.44
C PHE A 65 2.45 4.63 2.54
N THR A 66 3.23 3.98 1.68
CA THR A 66 3.48 2.53 1.78
C THR A 66 4.14 2.17 3.11
N ARG A 67 5.09 2.97 3.61
CA ARG A 67 5.68 2.78 4.94
C ARG A 67 4.65 2.91 6.05
N LEU A 68 3.79 3.91 5.99
CA LEU A 68 2.68 4.04 6.94
C LEU A 68 1.78 2.81 6.92
N PHE A 69 1.38 2.35 5.74
CA PHE A 69 0.58 1.14 5.60
C PHE A 69 1.20 -0.04 6.35
N PHE A 70 2.48 -0.32 6.11
CA PHE A 70 3.19 -1.41 6.78
C PHE A 70 3.36 -1.16 8.29
N LYS A 71 3.54 0.10 8.72
CA LYS A 71 3.61 0.42 10.15
C LYS A 71 2.30 0.13 10.87
N LYS A 72 1.16 0.45 10.25
CA LYS A 72 -0.17 0.08 10.76
C LYS A 72 -0.33 -1.44 10.80
N ALA A 73 0.06 -2.14 9.73
CA ALA A 73 0.01 -3.60 9.66
C ALA A 73 0.85 -4.29 10.75
N ILE A 74 2.08 -3.82 11.02
CA ILE A 74 2.92 -4.34 12.12
C ILE A 74 2.20 -4.24 13.46
N LYS A 75 1.55 -3.11 13.72
CA LYS A 75 0.81 -2.86 14.96
C LYS A 75 -0.57 -3.54 15.02
N GLY A 76 -1.01 -4.18 13.93
CA GLY A 76 -2.37 -4.73 13.81
C GLY A 76 -3.46 -3.68 13.76
N GLU A 77 -3.11 -2.43 13.40
CA GLU A 77 -4.06 -1.34 13.23
C GLU A 77 -4.80 -1.44 11.88
N THR A 78 -5.96 -0.81 11.78
CA THR A 78 -6.80 -0.81 10.56
C THR A 78 -7.13 0.61 10.13
N PHE A 79 -7.58 0.81 8.89
CA PHE A 79 -8.01 2.13 8.39
C PHE A 79 -9.47 2.45 8.70
N CYS A 80 -10.27 1.43 8.99
CA CYS A 80 -11.65 1.54 9.44
C CYS A 80 -12.04 0.29 10.24
N PRO A 81 -13.14 0.31 11.02
CA PRO A 81 -13.60 -0.86 11.77
C PRO A 81 -13.83 -2.08 10.87
N LEU A 82 -13.46 -3.28 11.35
CA LEU A 82 -13.60 -4.54 10.58
C LEU A 82 -15.06 -4.87 10.24
N GLU A 83 -16.01 -4.34 11.00
CA GLU A 83 -17.45 -4.47 10.77
C GLU A 83 -17.84 -3.93 9.40
N LYS A 84 -17.18 -2.86 8.94
CA LYS A 84 -17.48 -2.22 7.65
C LYS A 84 -17.18 -3.11 6.45
N ILE A 85 -16.19 -4.00 6.58
CA ILE A 85 -15.76 -4.88 5.50
C ILE A 85 -16.38 -6.27 5.57
N LYS A 86 -17.27 -6.54 6.54
CA LYS A 86 -17.93 -7.86 6.67
C LYS A 86 -18.71 -8.26 5.42
N SER A 87 -19.34 -7.30 4.74
CA SER A 87 -20.06 -7.54 3.47
C SER A 87 -19.13 -8.08 2.38
N ASP A 88 -17.89 -7.58 2.33
CA ASP A 88 -16.90 -7.93 1.30
C ASP A 88 -16.45 -9.39 1.43
N PHE A 89 -16.67 -10.00 2.61
CA PHE A 89 -16.39 -11.41 2.90
C PHE A 89 -17.65 -12.28 3.01
N MET A 90 -18.77 -11.85 2.43
CA MET A 90 -20.06 -12.55 2.51
C MET A 90 -20.49 -12.84 3.96
N GLY A 91 -20.19 -11.93 4.89
CA GLY A 91 -20.48 -12.07 6.32
C GLY A 91 -19.55 -13.01 7.09
N ASN A 92 -18.55 -13.61 6.44
CA ASN A 92 -17.54 -14.42 7.12
C ASN A 92 -16.53 -13.53 7.84
N SER A 93 -16.01 -14.02 8.97
CA SER A 93 -14.89 -13.34 9.64
C SER A 93 -13.59 -13.57 8.88
N PHE A 94 -12.62 -12.67 9.09
CA PHE A 94 -11.26 -12.81 8.56
C PHE A 94 -10.63 -14.16 8.91
N GLU A 95 -10.86 -14.58 10.14
CA GLU A 95 -10.33 -15.80 10.72
C GLU A 95 -10.90 -17.03 10.02
N LYS A 96 -12.18 -17.00 9.65
CA LYS A 96 -12.81 -18.06 8.87
C LYS A 96 -12.29 -18.11 7.43
N VAL A 97 -12.01 -16.96 6.82
CA VAL A 97 -11.55 -16.88 5.43
C VAL A 97 -10.07 -17.29 5.29
N TYR A 98 -9.23 -16.85 6.22
CA TYR A 98 -7.78 -17.06 6.15
C TYR A 98 -7.25 -18.18 7.06
N GLY A 99 -8.06 -18.67 8.01
CA GLY A 99 -7.69 -19.76 8.92
C GLY A 99 -6.83 -19.35 10.12
N TYR A 100 -6.59 -18.05 10.33
CA TYR A 100 -5.76 -17.53 11.41
C TYR A 100 -6.44 -16.34 12.09
N SER A 101 -6.37 -16.30 13.44
CA SER A 101 -6.91 -15.21 14.26
C SER A 101 -5.92 -14.12 14.62
N SER A 102 -4.63 -14.46 14.61
CA SER A 102 -3.53 -13.56 14.94
C SER A 102 -2.28 -13.91 14.14
N GLY A 103 -1.36 -12.96 14.04
CA GLY A 103 -0.09 -13.13 13.36
C GLY A 103 0.17 -12.08 12.28
N PRO A 104 1.41 -12.02 11.76
CA PRO A 104 1.80 -10.98 10.81
C PRO A 104 0.97 -10.96 9.52
N PHE A 105 0.62 -12.14 8.99
CA PHE A 105 -0.18 -12.22 7.77
C PHE A 105 -1.60 -11.67 7.98
N ILE A 106 -2.29 -12.11 9.03
CA ILE A 106 -3.67 -11.68 9.26
C ILE A 106 -3.76 -10.19 9.60
N ASN A 107 -2.75 -9.64 10.29
CA ASN A 107 -2.67 -8.20 10.55
C ASN A 107 -2.54 -7.40 9.25
N LEU A 108 -1.66 -7.84 8.34
CA LEU A 108 -1.50 -7.22 7.02
C LEU A 108 -2.79 -7.33 6.21
N ALA A 109 -3.47 -8.49 6.23
CA ALA A 109 -4.75 -8.67 5.54
C ALA A 109 -5.82 -7.72 6.09
N LYS A 110 -6.03 -7.66 7.40
CA LYS A 110 -6.98 -6.74 8.05
C LYS A 110 -6.70 -5.29 7.65
N THR A 111 -5.42 -4.89 7.67
CA THR A 111 -4.99 -3.54 7.26
C THR A 111 -5.30 -3.28 5.78
N TYR A 112 -4.95 -4.21 4.89
CA TYR A 112 -5.17 -4.10 3.45
C TYR A 112 -6.65 -3.95 3.09
N TRP A 113 -7.51 -4.83 3.60
CA TRP A 113 -8.91 -4.81 3.21
C TRP A 113 -9.66 -3.61 3.77
N THR A 114 -9.34 -3.15 4.98
CA THR A 114 -9.90 -1.90 5.51
C THR A 114 -9.41 -0.69 4.72
N PHE A 115 -8.15 -0.68 4.29
CA PHE A 115 -7.61 0.36 3.40
C PHE A 115 -8.34 0.38 2.05
N ARG A 116 -8.44 -0.77 1.38
CA ARG A 116 -9.12 -0.91 0.09
C ARG A 116 -10.59 -0.51 0.16
N HIS A 117 -11.30 -0.97 1.20
CA HIS A 117 -12.70 -0.62 1.42
C HIS A 117 -12.85 0.90 1.58
N GLN A 118 -12.01 1.54 2.39
CA GLN A 118 -12.09 2.97 2.61
C GLN A 118 -11.87 3.76 1.32
N LEU A 119 -10.93 3.33 0.47
CA LEU A 119 -10.73 3.92 -0.85
C LEU A 119 -11.95 3.72 -1.77
N ASN A 120 -12.64 2.58 -1.68
CA ASN A 120 -13.82 2.29 -2.49
C ASN A 120 -15.03 3.10 -2.04
N GLU A 121 -15.29 3.26 -0.74
CA GLU A 121 -16.35 4.18 -0.25
C GLU A 121 -16.14 5.60 -0.79
N ASP A 122 -14.89 6.02 -0.97
CA ASP A 122 -14.56 7.36 -1.47
C ASP A 122 -14.65 7.48 -3.01
N THR A 123 -14.99 6.40 -3.75
CA THR A 123 -15.22 6.43 -5.22
C THR A 123 -16.54 7.08 -5.62
N ASP A 124 -17.48 7.26 -4.70
CA ASP A 124 -18.79 7.90 -4.97
C ASP A 124 -18.69 9.43 -5.14
N ARG A 125 -17.48 9.97 -5.21
CA ARG A 125 -17.26 11.40 -5.45
C ARG A 125 -17.48 11.75 -6.91
N PRO A 126 -18.05 12.94 -7.21
CA PRO A 126 -18.19 13.41 -8.58
C PRO A 126 -16.83 13.36 -9.31
N LYS A 127 -16.80 12.69 -10.48
CA LYS A 127 -15.59 12.49 -11.30
C LYS A 127 -14.83 13.78 -11.62
N GLU A 128 -15.50 14.92 -11.50
CA GLU A 128 -15.01 16.24 -11.87
C GLU A 128 -13.94 16.79 -10.91
N TYR A 129 -13.82 16.26 -9.68
CA TYR A 129 -12.81 16.69 -8.72
C TYR A 129 -12.30 15.55 -7.83
N THR A 130 -11.50 14.66 -8.42
CA THR A 130 -10.71 13.68 -7.66
C THR A 130 -9.36 14.30 -7.28
N PRO A 131 -9.02 14.42 -5.98
CA PRO A 131 -7.70 14.91 -5.56
C PRO A 131 -6.56 13.97 -5.96
N LEU A 132 -5.37 14.50 -6.19
CA LEU A 132 -4.16 13.75 -6.56
C LEU A 132 -3.82 12.67 -5.53
N PHE A 133 -3.98 12.97 -4.23
CA PHE A 133 -3.69 12.00 -3.18
C PHE A 133 -4.48 10.70 -3.38
N TYR A 134 -5.68 10.75 -3.94
CA TYR A 134 -6.47 9.57 -4.18
C TYR A 134 -5.85 8.65 -5.25
N GLN A 135 -5.28 9.20 -6.33
CA GLN A 135 -4.51 8.42 -7.30
C GLN A 135 -3.26 7.79 -6.67
N ILE A 136 -2.57 8.53 -5.80
CA ILE A 136 -1.41 8.03 -5.06
C ILE A 136 -1.82 6.85 -4.16
N LEU A 137 -2.89 6.99 -3.38
CA LEU A 137 -3.40 5.92 -2.51
C LEU A 137 -3.82 4.68 -3.32
N ARG A 138 -4.42 4.87 -4.50
CA ARG A 138 -4.75 3.77 -5.41
C ARG A 138 -3.51 3.07 -5.96
N ASN A 139 -2.43 3.79 -6.21
CA ASN A 139 -1.15 3.20 -6.59
C ASN A 139 -0.56 2.38 -5.44
N VAL A 140 -0.58 2.90 -4.21
CA VAL A 140 -0.19 2.15 -3.00
C VAL A 140 -1.01 0.86 -2.87
N GLU A 141 -2.33 0.95 -2.97
CA GLU A 141 -3.23 -0.21 -2.90
C GLU A 141 -2.91 -1.24 -3.99
N THR A 142 -2.72 -0.81 -5.23
CA THR A 142 -2.38 -1.68 -6.36
C THR A 142 -1.05 -2.41 -6.13
N ASN A 143 -0.03 -1.71 -5.63
CA ASN A 143 1.28 -2.30 -5.33
C ASN A 143 1.19 -3.36 -4.22
N ILE A 144 0.45 -3.06 -3.14
CA ILE A 144 0.23 -4.01 -2.04
C ILE A 144 -0.59 -5.21 -2.53
N ALA A 145 -1.69 -4.97 -3.24
CA ALA A 145 -2.54 -6.01 -3.79
C ALA A 145 -1.75 -6.94 -4.73
N GLY A 146 -0.96 -6.37 -5.65
CA GLY A 146 -0.15 -7.15 -6.58
C GLY A 146 0.89 -8.04 -5.89
N ALA A 147 1.47 -7.58 -4.77
CA ALA A 147 2.45 -8.35 -4.02
C ALA A 147 1.83 -9.37 -3.05
N PHE A 148 0.72 -9.03 -2.39
CA PHE A 148 0.19 -9.78 -1.25
C PHE A 148 -1.18 -10.42 -1.49
N PHE A 149 -2.00 -9.87 -2.36
CA PHE A 149 -3.38 -10.31 -2.62
C PHE A 149 -3.72 -10.31 -4.13
N PRO A 150 -2.89 -10.93 -5.00
CA PRO A 150 -3.11 -10.86 -6.44
C PRO A 150 -4.45 -11.53 -6.79
N SER A 151 -5.28 -10.82 -7.54
CA SER A 151 -6.59 -11.33 -8.00
C SER A 151 -6.44 -12.47 -9.03
N ALA A 152 -5.32 -12.48 -9.77
CA ALA A 152 -4.90 -13.56 -10.64
C ALA A 152 -3.36 -13.67 -10.59
N GLY A 153 -2.83 -14.89 -10.58
CA GLY A 153 -1.39 -15.15 -10.63
C GLY A 153 -0.80 -15.75 -9.35
N VAL A 154 0.49 -16.09 -9.44
CA VAL A 154 1.23 -16.75 -8.37
C VAL A 154 1.83 -15.71 -7.44
N VAL A 155 1.56 -15.85 -6.15
CA VAL A 155 2.22 -15.07 -5.10
C VAL A 155 3.68 -15.53 -5.00
N SER A 156 4.63 -14.61 -5.20
CA SER A 156 6.05 -14.91 -5.03
C SER A 156 6.50 -14.66 -3.60
N ALA A 157 6.80 -15.74 -2.86
CA ALA A 157 7.37 -15.65 -1.51
C ALA A 157 8.66 -14.80 -1.48
N LYS A 158 9.48 -14.87 -2.54
CA LYS A 158 10.69 -14.06 -2.68
C LYS A 158 10.39 -12.57 -2.75
N VAL A 159 9.38 -12.18 -3.54
CA VAL A 159 8.96 -10.78 -3.66
C VAL A 159 8.39 -10.27 -2.34
N GLN A 160 7.50 -11.04 -1.71
CA GLN A 160 6.96 -10.68 -0.39
C GLN A 160 8.05 -10.52 0.66
N LYS A 161 9.00 -11.47 0.73
CA LYS A 161 10.14 -11.41 1.63
C LYS A 161 10.98 -10.14 1.44
N ASN A 162 11.25 -9.76 0.19
CA ASN A 162 12.02 -8.55 -0.09
C ASN A 162 11.27 -7.28 0.34
N ILE A 163 9.98 -7.18 0.00
CA ILE A 163 9.14 -6.03 0.38
C ILE A 163 9.03 -5.93 1.91
N LEU A 164 8.80 -7.05 2.60
CA LEU A 164 8.72 -7.05 4.07
C LEU A 164 10.04 -6.65 4.71
N LYS A 165 11.20 -7.11 4.19
CA LYS A 165 12.50 -6.67 4.70
C LYS A 165 12.74 -5.17 4.54
N GLU A 166 12.21 -4.59 3.46
CA GLU A 166 12.37 -3.17 3.16
C GLU A 166 11.41 -2.29 3.97
N PHE A 167 10.12 -2.62 3.97
CA PHE A 167 9.06 -1.76 4.52
C PHE A 167 8.55 -2.18 5.90
N ALA A 168 8.78 -3.43 6.30
CA ALA A 168 8.28 -4.00 7.56
C ALA A 168 9.31 -4.93 8.23
N PRO A 169 10.54 -4.47 8.45
CA PRO A 169 11.65 -5.29 8.95
C PRO A 169 11.40 -5.89 10.34
N GLU A 170 10.47 -5.31 11.11
CA GLU A 170 10.05 -5.82 12.42
C GLU A 170 9.11 -7.04 12.32
N ILE A 171 8.57 -7.35 11.13
CA ILE A 171 7.76 -8.54 10.90
C ILE A 171 8.65 -9.78 10.91
N ASP A 172 8.24 -10.80 11.66
CA ASP A 172 8.74 -12.17 11.49
C ASP A 172 8.32 -12.69 10.12
N VAL A 173 9.22 -12.55 9.13
CA VAL A 173 8.97 -12.90 7.73
C VAL A 173 8.75 -14.40 7.56
N GLU A 174 9.46 -15.26 8.29
CA GLU A 174 9.31 -16.71 8.14
C GLU A 174 7.94 -17.16 8.70
N ARG A 175 7.53 -16.57 9.83
CA ARG A 175 6.16 -16.75 10.33
C ARG A 175 5.13 -16.21 9.35
N PHE A 176 5.32 -15.01 8.79
CA PHE A 176 4.41 -14.43 7.78
C PHE A 176 4.22 -15.39 6.59
N LEU A 177 5.31 -15.90 6.02
CA LEU A 177 5.26 -16.78 4.85
C LEU A 177 4.62 -18.14 5.18
N SER A 178 4.91 -18.70 6.36
CA SER A 178 4.33 -19.97 6.79
C SER A 178 2.84 -19.86 7.16
N GLU A 179 2.38 -18.70 7.63
CA GLU A 179 0.96 -18.44 7.91
C GLU A 179 0.18 -18.02 6.66
N ASN A 180 0.83 -17.50 5.61
CA ASN A 180 0.15 -17.01 4.42
C ASN A 180 -0.56 -18.15 3.64
N PRO A 181 -1.91 -18.24 3.68
CA PRO A 181 -2.66 -19.29 3.00
C PRO A 181 -2.64 -19.12 1.47
N LEU A 182 -2.34 -17.93 0.96
CA LEU A 182 -2.25 -17.68 -0.48
C LEU A 182 -0.99 -18.31 -1.09
N LEU A 183 0.07 -18.51 -0.30
CA LEU A 183 1.26 -19.28 -0.72
C LEU A 183 1.01 -20.79 -0.71
N LYS A 184 0.04 -21.26 0.06
CA LYS A 184 -0.30 -22.69 0.21
C LYS A 184 -1.25 -23.20 -0.87
N ARG A 185 -1.97 -22.31 -1.56
CA ARG A 185 -2.84 -22.67 -2.69
C ARG A 185 -1.96 -23.14 -3.85
N LYS A 186 -1.94 -24.45 -4.11
CA LYS A 186 -1.30 -25.02 -5.30
C LYS A 186 -1.89 -24.35 -6.55
N SER A 187 -1.01 -23.88 -7.42
CA SER A 187 -1.34 -23.21 -8.68
C SER A 187 -2.24 -24.08 -9.56
N GLY A 188 -3.53 -23.77 -9.58
CA GLY A 188 -4.41 -24.15 -10.68
C GLY A 188 -4.09 -23.29 -11.90
N CYS A 189 -3.67 -23.97 -12.97
CA CYS A 189 -3.46 -23.56 -14.35
C CYS A 189 -3.82 -22.10 -14.78
N LEU A 190 -2.81 -21.44 -15.37
CA LEU A 190 -2.81 -20.38 -16.39
C LEU A 190 -3.42 -18.99 -16.12
N GLY A 191 -2.56 -17.98 -16.36
CA GLY A 191 -2.92 -16.57 -16.43
C GLY A 191 -1.75 -15.67 -16.04
N SER A 192 -0.61 -15.77 -16.72
CA SER A 192 0.51 -14.84 -16.52
C SER A 192 0.12 -13.44 -17.00
N LEU A 193 -0.27 -12.57 -16.07
CA LEU A 193 -0.45 -11.14 -16.33
C LEU A 193 0.48 -10.34 -15.41
N LEU A 194 1.66 -10.10 -15.99
CA LEU A 194 2.53 -8.93 -15.87
C LEU A 194 2.90 -8.39 -14.48
N PHE A 195 4.14 -8.74 -14.13
CA PHE A 195 5.08 -8.02 -13.28
C PHE A 195 5.11 -6.50 -13.62
N LEU A 196 4.45 -5.67 -12.81
CA LEU A 196 4.67 -4.21 -12.77
C LEU A 196 5.50 -3.76 -11.55
N LEU A 197 5.80 -4.68 -10.62
CA LEU A 197 6.64 -4.40 -9.45
C LEU A 197 8.13 -4.22 -9.78
N LEU A 198 8.62 -4.80 -10.89
CA LEU A 198 10.02 -4.63 -11.28
C LEU A 198 10.27 -3.32 -12.03
N LEU A 199 9.28 -2.69 -12.66
CA LEU A 199 9.51 -1.44 -13.39
C LEU A 199 9.79 -0.27 -12.44
N THR A 200 9.21 -0.23 -11.24
CA THR A 200 9.53 0.83 -10.26
C THR A 200 10.95 0.70 -9.70
N ILE A 201 11.43 -0.52 -9.44
CA ILE A 201 12.80 -0.75 -8.92
C ILE A 201 13.85 -0.72 -10.06
N ILE A 202 13.52 -1.20 -11.26
CA ILE A 202 14.44 -1.23 -12.41
C ILE A 202 14.55 0.14 -13.10
N LEU A 203 13.46 0.92 -13.23
CA LEU A 203 13.56 2.27 -13.81
C LEU A 203 14.42 3.20 -12.95
N ILE A 204 14.41 3.03 -11.62
CA ILE A 204 15.30 3.77 -10.72
C ILE A 204 16.77 3.35 -10.92
N ARG A 205 17.05 2.09 -11.27
CA ARG A 205 18.42 1.61 -11.56
C ARG A 205 18.96 1.99 -12.95
N LEU A 206 18.11 2.44 -13.87
CA LEU A 206 18.51 2.81 -15.24
C LEU A 206 18.64 4.32 -15.45
N VAL A 207 18.24 5.13 -14.47
CA VAL A 207 18.28 6.61 -14.53
C VAL A 207 19.38 7.18 -13.61
N VAL A 208 20.13 6.33 -12.90
CA VAL A 208 21.32 6.69 -12.10
C VAL A 208 22.55 6.04 -12.71
#